data_AF-A0A7C2M0Z3-F1
#
_entry.id   AF-A0A7C2M0Z3-F1
#
_cell.length_a   1.000
_cell.length_b   1.000
_cell.length_c   1.000
_cell.angle_alpha   90.00
_cell.angle_beta   90.00
_cell.angle_gamma   90.00
#
_symmetry.space_group_name_H-M   'P 1'
#
loop_
_entity.id
_entity.type
_entity.pdbx_description
1 polymer ?
#
loop_
_entity_poly.entity_id
_entity_poly.type
_entity_poly.pdbx_seq_one_letter_code
_entity_poly.pdbx_strand_id
1 'polypeptide(L)'
;MLRQALLTLSRSDAMQRLVTGWPAARRMARRFVAGETLEDAMAACRALNAQGLAVTLDYLGEAVTERREAEAAGAMAIRILEAIRREGVEANLSLKPSQMGLDIDERFCYDNVARVLERARQLGDGQEEIFVCLDMESSAYTDRTLDLTERLVHAGFRNVGTVLQAYLRRTPNDLERMLRLGVRLRLVKGAYLEPSAIAYPDKADVDRAYVELMRILLERGHYPAIATHDERIIEATRRWAFERGIAKTSFEFQMLYGIRRDLQQRLREEGYNVRVYVPFGEQWYPYLMRRLAERPANLVFVVGNVVRERPLDWRGPAAFGAGVMTGIAAAWWWRTDHRR
;
A
#
# COMPACT_ATOMS: atom_id res chain seq x y z
N MET A 1 -16.10 -10.94 -12.36
CA MET A 1 -16.42 -12.11 -11.51
C MET A 1 -15.22 -12.59 -10.68
N LEU A 2 -14.03 -12.83 -11.26
CA LEU A 2 -12.83 -13.25 -10.50
C LEU A 2 -12.38 -12.25 -9.40
N ARG A 3 -12.34 -10.94 -9.71
CA ARG A 3 -12.00 -9.89 -8.73
C ARG A 3 -12.91 -9.92 -7.50
N GLN A 4 -14.22 -10.02 -7.71
CA GLN A 4 -15.21 -10.10 -6.63
C GLN A 4 -15.03 -11.37 -5.79
N ALA A 5 -14.80 -12.52 -6.43
CA ALA A 5 -14.56 -13.78 -5.72
C ALA A 5 -13.31 -13.70 -4.81
N LEU A 6 -12.20 -13.15 -5.31
CA LEU A 6 -10.97 -12.96 -4.53
C LEU A 6 -11.15 -11.98 -3.35
N LEU A 7 -11.92 -10.90 -3.55
CA LEU A 7 -12.27 -9.97 -2.48
C LEU A 7 -13.23 -10.57 -1.45
N THR A 8 -14.11 -11.49 -1.84
CA THR A 8 -14.94 -12.25 -0.90
C THR A 8 -14.08 -13.22 -0.09
N LEU A 9 -13.16 -13.93 -0.74
CA LEU A 9 -12.22 -14.85 -0.09
C LEU A 9 -11.29 -14.14 0.90
N SER A 10 -10.90 -12.90 0.62
CA SER A 10 -10.08 -12.10 1.55
C SER A 10 -10.77 -11.77 2.87
N ARG A 11 -12.09 -11.97 2.96
CA ARG A 11 -12.92 -11.73 4.17
C ARG A 11 -13.30 -13.02 4.89
N SER A 12 -12.76 -14.17 4.49
CA SER A 12 -13.11 -15.48 5.07
C SER A 12 -12.03 -15.98 6.03
N ASP A 13 -12.34 -16.01 7.33
CA ASP A 13 -11.42 -16.49 8.37
C ASP A 13 -11.02 -17.96 8.20
N ALA A 14 -11.96 -18.80 7.74
CA ALA A 14 -11.70 -20.22 7.49
C ALA A 14 -10.66 -20.41 6.38
N MET A 15 -10.80 -19.66 5.28
CA MET A 15 -9.85 -19.69 4.18
C MET A 15 -8.51 -19.08 4.57
N GLN A 16 -8.52 -18.00 5.37
CA GLN A 16 -7.30 -17.41 5.92
C GLN A 16 -6.51 -18.43 6.72
N ARG A 17 -7.12 -19.12 7.69
CA ARG A 17 -6.43 -20.13 8.51
C ARG A 17 -5.87 -21.28 7.67
N LEU A 18 -6.62 -21.74 6.68
CA LEU A 18 -6.19 -22.81 5.77
C LEU A 18 -4.95 -22.40 4.97
N VAL A 19 -4.95 -21.19 4.41
CA VAL A 19 -3.85 -20.71 3.55
C VAL A 19 -2.64 -20.29 4.38
N THR A 20 -2.82 -19.61 5.51
CA THR A 20 -1.69 -19.21 6.37
C THR A 20 -1.06 -20.40 7.08
N GLY A 21 -1.76 -21.51 7.24
CA GLY A 21 -1.22 -22.76 7.78
C GLY A 21 -0.25 -23.49 6.85
N TRP A 22 -0.20 -23.14 5.55
CA TRP A 22 0.56 -23.92 4.56
C TRP A 22 1.92 -23.26 4.22
N PRO A 23 3.07 -23.96 4.41
CA PRO A 23 4.40 -23.39 4.18
C PRO A 23 4.64 -22.87 2.75
N ALA A 24 4.02 -23.50 1.74
CA ALA A 24 4.13 -23.07 0.35
C ALA A 24 3.44 -21.72 0.10
N ALA A 25 2.27 -21.49 0.73
CA ALA A 25 1.57 -20.21 0.63
C ALA A 25 2.35 -19.09 1.33
N ARG A 26 2.96 -19.37 2.50
CA ARG A 26 3.88 -18.43 3.17
C ARG A 26 5.08 -18.08 2.29
N ARG A 27 5.69 -19.06 1.62
CA ARG A 27 6.81 -18.83 0.68
C ARG A 27 6.41 -17.92 -0.49
N MET A 28 5.21 -18.12 -1.03
CA MET A 28 4.67 -17.27 -2.08
C MET A 28 4.39 -15.84 -1.58
N ALA A 29 3.84 -15.70 -0.37
CA ALA A 29 3.56 -14.41 0.25
C ALA A 29 4.84 -13.59 0.48
N ARG A 30 5.97 -14.23 0.83
CA ARG A 30 7.28 -13.58 1.01
C ARG A 30 7.79 -12.82 -0.22
N ARG A 31 7.20 -13.04 -1.40
CA ARG A 31 7.52 -12.23 -2.58
C ARG A 31 6.95 -10.81 -2.49
N PHE A 32 5.81 -10.65 -1.83
CA PHE A 32 5.02 -9.41 -1.76
C PHE A 32 4.97 -8.81 -0.34
N VAL A 33 5.43 -9.55 0.67
CA VAL A 33 5.48 -9.17 2.08
C VAL A 33 6.88 -9.48 2.60
N ALA A 34 7.49 -8.58 3.37
CA ALA A 34 8.86 -8.77 3.86
C ALA A 34 8.98 -9.96 4.83
N GLY A 35 7.94 -10.20 5.62
CA GLY A 35 7.84 -11.29 6.56
C GLY A 35 6.79 -10.99 7.63
N GLU A 36 6.86 -11.71 8.74
CA GLU A 36 5.86 -11.61 9.83
C GLU A 36 6.38 -10.74 10.98
N THR A 37 7.69 -10.51 11.09
CA THR A 37 8.30 -9.76 12.19
C THR A 37 8.91 -8.42 11.78
N LEU A 38 9.23 -7.59 12.77
CA LEU A 38 9.93 -6.33 12.56
C LEU A 38 11.36 -6.57 12.03
N GLU A 39 12.01 -7.64 12.47
CA GLU A 39 13.35 -8.02 12.03
C GLU A 39 13.36 -8.39 10.53
N ASP A 40 12.34 -9.11 10.06
CA ASP A 40 12.14 -9.39 8.63
C ASP A 40 11.99 -8.09 7.83
N ALA A 41 11.19 -7.15 8.34
CA ALA A 41 10.96 -5.85 7.71
C ALA A 41 12.25 -5.01 7.63
N MET A 42 13.03 -4.97 8.71
CA MET A 42 14.33 -4.28 8.73
C MET A 42 15.34 -4.93 7.78
N ALA A 43 15.39 -6.27 7.69
CA ALA A 43 16.24 -6.97 6.75
C ALA A 43 15.89 -6.63 5.29
N ALA A 44 14.59 -6.59 4.95
CA ALA A 44 14.14 -6.14 3.64
C ALA A 44 14.50 -4.66 3.38
N CYS A 45 14.38 -3.81 4.41
CA CYS A 45 14.75 -2.40 4.32
C CYS A 45 16.23 -2.20 3.99
N ARG A 46 17.14 -2.86 4.74
CA ARG A 46 18.58 -2.81 4.47
C ARG A 46 18.92 -3.29 3.06
N ALA A 47 18.30 -4.37 2.60
CA ALA A 47 18.52 -4.89 1.26
C ALA A 47 18.08 -3.91 0.16
N LEU A 48 16.96 -3.20 0.36
CA LEU A 48 16.47 -2.20 -0.59
C LEU A 48 17.30 -0.92 -0.56
N ASN A 49 17.66 -0.41 0.63
CA ASN A 49 18.52 0.76 0.77
C ASN A 49 19.91 0.53 0.18
N ALA A 50 20.47 -0.69 0.30
CA ALA A 50 21.73 -1.06 -0.36
C ALA A 50 21.67 -0.99 -1.89
N GLN A 51 20.47 -1.03 -2.47
CA GLN A 51 20.22 -0.82 -3.91
C GLN A 51 19.85 0.64 -4.22
N GLY A 52 19.98 1.56 -3.26
CA GLY A 52 19.61 2.96 -3.41
C GLY A 52 18.10 3.22 -3.45
N LEU A 53 17.27 2.26 -3.04
CA LEU A 53 15.82 2.41 -2.97
C LEU A 53 15.40 2.78 -1.54
N ALA A 54 14.60 3.83 -1.39
CA ALA A 54 14.00 4.20 -0.11
C ALA A 54 12.83 3.26 0.22
N VAL A 55 12.39 3.22 1.48
CA VAL A 55 11.30 2.34 1.92
C VAL A 55 10.14 3.11 2.55
N THR A 56 8.93 2.57 2.44
CA THR A 56 7.84 2.83 3.40
C THR A 56 7.42 1.52 4.03
N LEU A 57 7.43 1.44 5.35
CA LEU A 57 6.94 0.27 6.08
C LEU A 57 5.45 0.39 6.34
N ASP A 58 4.74 -0.73 6.19
CA ASP A 58 3.32 -0.88 6.52
C ASP A 58 3.16 -2.11 7.41
N TYR A 59 2.78 -1.90 8.66
CA TYR A 59 2.45 -2.99 9.58
C TYR A 59 1.02 -3.45 9.30
N LEU A 60 0.90 -4.67 8.79
CA LEU A 60 -0.38 -5.21 8.34
C LEU A 60 -1.32 -5.44 9.52
N GLY A 61 -2.42 -4.71 9.50
CA GLY A 61 -3.62 -4.94 10.30
C GLY A 61 -4.86 -4.41 9.59
N GLU A 62 -6.02 -4.89 10.00
CA GLU A 62 -7.32 -4.39 9.55
C GLU A 62 -7.88 -3.33 10.54
N ALA A 63 -9.05 -2.79 10.22
CA ALA A 63 -9.78 -1.88 11.11
C ALA A 63 -10.03 -2.54 12.47
N VAL A 64 -9.78 -1.80 13.55
CA VAL A 64 -9.89 -2.29 14.93
C VAL A 64 -11.13 -1.71 15.60
N THR A 65 -11.79 -2.53 16.42
CA THR A 65 -13.00 -2.12 17.16
C THR A 65 -12.72 -1.89 18.65
N GLU A 66 -11.55 -2.31 19.15
CA GLU A 66 -11.17 -2.17 20.55
C GLU A 66 -10.01 -1.19 20.73
N ARG A 67 -10.10 -0.31 21.74
CA ARG A 67 -9.06 0.70 22.04
C ARG A 67 -7.70 0.05 22.27
N ARG A 68 -7.69 -1.11 22.94
CA ARG A 68 -6.47 -1.88 23.22
C ARG A 68 -5.73 -2.30 21.95
N GLU A 69 -6.46 -2.70 20.90
CA GLU A 69 -5.87 -3.08 19.62
C GLU A 69 -5.26 -1.87 18.91
N ALA A 70 -5.96 -0.73 18.93
CA ALA A 70 -5.45 0.53 18.38
C ALA A 70 -4.21 1.03 19.13
N GLU A 71 -4.18 0.90 20.45
CA GLU A 71 -3.02 1.22 21.28
C GLU A 71 -1.83 0.31 20.96
N ALA A 72 -2.07 -0.99 20.77
CA ALA A 72 -1.05 -1.94 20.35
C ALA A 72 -0.49 -1.61 18.96
N ALA A 73 -1.34 -1.20 18.01
CA ALA A 73 -0.90 -0.73 16.70
C ALA A 73 -0.03 0.54 16.81
N GLY A 74 -0.43 1.51 17.64
CA GLY A 74 0.38 2.71 17.92
C GLY A 74 1.72 2.40 18.60
N ALA A 75 1.74 1.42 19.52
CA ALA A 75 2.98 0.96 20.15
C ALA A 75 3.90 0.26 19.12
N MET A 76 3.34 -0.55 18.22
CA MET A 76 4.11 -1.16 17.13
C MET A 76 4.67 -0.09 16.17
N ALA A 77 3.88 0.93 15.82
CA ALA A 77 4.33 2.06 15.03
C ALA A 77 5.55 2.76 15.65
N ILE A 78 5.53 3.01 16.96
CA ILE A 78 6.67 3.56 17.69
C ILE A 78 7.89 2.63 17.63
N ARG A 79 7.71 1.33 17.85
CA ARG A 79 8.81 0.34 17.74
C ARG A 79 9.44 0.32 16.35
N ILE A 80 8.64 0.50 15.30
CA ILE A 80 9.13 0.59 13.92
C ILE A 80 10.01 1.84 13.78
N LEU A 81 9.55 3.01 14.23
CA LEU A 81 10.32 4.25 14.15
C LEU A 81 11.66 4.14 14.89
N GLU A 82 11.65 3.53 16.07
CA GLU A 82 12.87 3.28 16.85
C GLU A 82 13.82 2.34 16.13
N ALA A 83 13.32 1.28 15.50
CA ALA A 83 14.14 0.37 14.70
C ALA A 83 14.74 1.06 13.47
N ILE A 84 13.95 1.88 12.76
CA ILE A 84 14.43 2.68 11.62
C ILE A 84 15.63 3.53 12.03
N ARG A 85 15.50 4.29 13.14
CA ARG A 85 16.57 5.16 13.63
C ARG A 85 17.77 4.39 14.16
N ARG A 86 17.54 3.33 14.95
CA ARG A 86 18.61 2.49 15.52
C ARG A 86 19.46 1.83 14.45
N GLU A 87 18.85 1.40 13.35
CA GLU A 87 19.53 0.68 12.28
C GLU A 87 20.04 1.59 11.16
N GLY A 88 19.71 2.88 11.21
CA GLY A 88 20.17 3.87 10.22
C GLY A 88 19.63 3.62 8.82
N VAL A 89 18.44 3.02 8.69
CA VAL A 89 17.81 2.71 7.39
C VAL A 89 16.96 3.87 6.89
N GLU A 90 16.89 4.04 5.57
CA GLU A 90 16.07 5.08 4.93
C GLU A 90 14.64 4.57 4.71
N ALA A 91 13.78 4.84 5.69
CA ALA A 91 12.38 4.40 5.67
C ALA A 91 11.42 5.43 6.24
N ASN A 92 10.23 5.48 5.63
CA ASN A 92 9.03 6.13 6.15
C ASN A 92 8.09 5.10 6.77
N LEU A 93 7.05 5.57 7.46
CA LEU A 93 5.97 4.72 7.99
C LEU A 93 4.65 5.07 7.29
N SER A 94 3.83 4.07 6.96
CA SER A 94 2.41 4.25 6.62
C SER A 94 1.53 3.73 7.74
N LEU A 95 0.46 4.47 8.04
CA LEU A 95 -0.55 4.11 9.04
C LEU A 95 -1.93 4.20 8.40
N LYS A 96 -2.82 3.28 8.77
CA LYS A 96 -4.24 3.34 8.42
C LYS A 96 -5.01 3.94 9.59
N PRO A 97 -5.73 5.07 9.43
CA PRO A 97 -6.49 5.66 10.52
C PRO A 97 -7.47 4.69 11.21
N SER A 98 -8.11 3.78 10.46
CA SER A 98 -9.00 2.76 11.04
C SER A 98 -8.28 1.85 12.05
N GLN A 99 -7.04 1.45 11.77
CA GLN A 99 -6.18 0.67 12.68
C GLN A 99 -5.73 1.50 13.90
N MET A 100 -5.73 2.83 13.78
CA MET A 100 -5.37 3.76 14.85
C MET A 100 -6.58 4.13 15.74
N GLY A 101 -7.76 3.54 15.48
CA GLY A 101 -8.97 3.72 16.28
C GLY A 101 -9.94 4.76 15.70
N LEU A 102 -9.84 5.10 14.41
CA LEU A 102 -10.73 6.08 13.79
C LEU A 102 -12.20 5.70 13.95
N ASP A 103 -12.58 4.44 13.77
CA ASP A 103 -13.97 3.98 13.94
C ASP A 103 -14.44 3.87 15.40
N ILE A 104 -13.52 4.01 16.36
CA ILE A 104 -13.83 3.98 17.78
C ILE A 104 -14.16 5.39 18.27
N ASP A 105 -13.24 6.32 18.07
CA ASP A 105 -13.37 7.71 18.49
C ASP A 105 -12.29 8.57 17.79
N GLU A 106 -12.71 9.66 17.14
CA GLU A 106 -11.80 10.49 16.34
C GLU A 106 -10.75 11.20 17.19
N ARG A 107 -11.10 11.59 18.42
CA ARG A 107 -10.14 12.21 19.34
C ARG A 107 -9.10 11.20 19.78
N PHE A 108 -9.51 10.00 20.15
CA PHE A 108 -8.60 8.91 20.47
C PHE A 108 -7.68 8.55 19.29
N CYS A 109 -8.20 8.46 18.07
CA CYS A 109 -7.38 8.26 16.87
C CYS A 109 -6.35 9.37 16.69
N TYR A 110 -6.76 10.64 16.86
CA TYR A 110 -5.86 11.79 16.81
C TYR A 110 -4.74 11.66 17.85
N ASP A 111 -5.07 11.38 19.11
CA ASP A 111 -4.09 11.29 20.21
C ASP A 111 -3.09 10.15 19.95
N ASN A 112 -3.55 9.01 19.42
CA ASN A 112 -2.70 7.87 19.10
C ASN A 112 -1.74 8.19 17.94
N VAL A 113 -2.22 8.83 16.86
CA VAL A 113 -1.38 9.26 15.72
C VAL A 113 -0.41 10.35 16.13
N ALA A 114 -0.86 11.35 16.90
CA ALA A 114 -0.01 12.44 17.40
C ALA A 114 1.15 11.91 18.26
N ARG A 115 0.90 10.89 19.10
CA ARG A 115 1.96 10.22 19.86
C ARG A 115 3.02 9.58 18.96
N VAL A 116 2.62 8.95 17.86
CA VAL A 116 3.54 8.37 16.87
C VAL A 116 4.36 9.46 16.17
N LEU A 117 3.71 10.55 15.74
CA LEU A 117 4.37 11.67 15.08
C LEU A 117 5.36 12.40 15.98
N GLU A 118 4.99 12.59 17.25
CA GLU A 118 5.87 13.19 18.26
C GLU A 118 7.10 12.31 18.50
N ARG A 119 6.92 10.98 18.55
CA ARG A 119 8.06 10.07 18.65
C ARG A 119 8.95 10.11 17.40
N ALA A 120 8.36 10.17 16.21
CA ALA A 120 9.11 10.32 14.96
C ALA A 120 9.93 11.62 14.93
N ARG A 121 9.37 12.72 15.46
CA ARG A 121 10.04 14.02 15.62
C ARG A 121 11.20 13.95 16.61
N GLN A 122 10.97 13.37 17.79
CA GLN A 122 12.01 13.19 18.83
C GLN A 122 13.18 12.33 18.36
N LEU A 123 12.89 11.26 17.61
CA LEU A 123 13.93 10.43 17.01
C LEU A 123 14.72 11.19 15.94
N GLY A 124 14.14 12.25 15.37
CA GLY A 124 14.75 13.16 14.41
C GLY A 124 15.94 13.96 14.93
N ASP A 125 16.03 14.25 16.23
CA ASP A 125 16.93 15.22 16.89
C ASP A 125 18.22 15.59 16.11
N GLY A 126 18.20 16.74 15.42
CA GLY A 126 19.32 17.28 14.63
C GLY A 126 19.50 16.73 13.20
N GLN A 127 18.60 15.86 12.75
CA GLN A 127 18.53 15.24 11.42
C GLN A 127 17.11 15.43 10.82
N GLU A 128 16.85 14.84 9.65
CA GLU A 128 15.50 14.78 9.07
C GLU A 128 14.56 13.92 9.95
N GLU A 129 13.35 14.43 10.20
CA GLU A 129 12.28 13.70 10.91
C GLU A 129 11.80 12.51 10.06
N ILE A 130 11.48 11.38 10.70
CA ILE A 130 10.90 10.25 9.97
C ILE A 130 9.48 10.61 9.54
N PHE A 131 9.22 10.54 8.24
CA PHE A 131 7.90 10.88 7.69
C PHE A 131 6.87 9.75 7.91
N VAL A 132 5.66 10.15 8.30
CA VAL A 132 4.51 9.25 8.48
C VAL A 132 3.40 9.62 7.49
N CYS A 133 2.97 8.65 6.70
CA CYS A 133 1.87 8.80 5.74
C CYS A 133 0.58 8.19 6.31
N LEU A 134 -0.50 8.96 6.32
CA LEU A 134 -1.84 8.43 6.59
C LEU A 134 -2.42 7.86 5.30
N ASP A 135 -2.46 6.54 5.20
CA ASP A 135 -2.99 5.83 4.04
C ASP A 135 -4.49 6.10 3.88
N MET A 136 -4.89 6.36 2.64
CA MET A 136 -6.30 6.59 2.32
C MET A 136 -7.03 5.27 2.11
N GLU A 137 -8.04 5.05 2.93
CA GLU A 137 -8.88 3.86 2.92
C GLU A 137 -10.05 4.01 1.92
N SER A 138 -11.19 3.36 2.14
CA SER A 138 -12.35 3.53 1.27
C SER A 138 -12.93 4.95 1.34
N SER A 139 -13.84 5.27 0.43
CA SER A 139 -14.52 6.57 0.37
C SER A 139 -15.22 6.98 1.67
N ALA A 140 -15.62 6.01 2.50
CA ALA A 140 -16.23 6.21 3.81
C ALA A 140 -15.28 6.89 4.83
N TYR A 141 -13.97 6.81 4.61
CA TYR A 141 -12.95 7.38 5.51
C TYR A 141 -12.36 8.69 5.00
N THR A 142 -12.60 9.05 3.72
CA THR A 142 -11.87 10.13 3.06
C THR A 142 -11.93 11.46 3.81
N ASP A 143 -13.12 11.95 4.16
CA ASP A 143 -13.26 13.20 4.90
C ASP A 143 -12.52 13.15 6.24
N ARG A 144 -12.76 12.09 7.01
CA ARG A 144 -12.19 11.91 8.35
C ARG A 144 -10.67 11.82 8.33
N THR A 145 -10.09 11.18 7.31
CA THR A 145 -8.62 11.12 7.12
C THR A 145 -8.03 12.48 6.73
N LEU A 146 -8.70 13.24 5.86
CA LEU A 146 -8.23 14.58 5.46
C LEU A 146 -8.35 15.56 6.63
N ASP A 147 -9.44 15.50 7.38
CA ASP A 147 -9.67 16.31 8.59
C ASP A 147 -8.64 15.98 9.68
N LEU A 148 -8.33 14.70 9.88
CA LEU A 148 -7.26 14.27 10.79
C LEU A 148 -5.91 14.85 10.36
N THR A 149 -5.57 14.76 9.07
CA THR A 149 -4.32 15.31 8.53
C THR A 149 -4.24 16.82 8.76
N GLU A 150 -5.32 17.55 8.46
CA GLU A 150 -5.39 19.00 8.66
C GLU A 150 -5.24 19.39 10.13
N ARG A 151 -5.91 18.69 11.06
CA ARG A 151 -5.78 18.93 12.50
C ARG A 151 -4.35 18.72 12.99
N LEU A 152 -3.66 17.68 12.50
CA LEU A 152 -2.26 17.41 12.87
C LEU A 152 -1.32 18.52 12.35
N VAL A 153 -1.54 19.00 11.12
CA VAL A 153 -0.75 20.12 10.57
C VAL A 153 -0.98 21.40 11.37
N HIS A 154 -2.22 21.73 11.72
CA HIS A 154 -2.55 22.89 12.55
C HIS A 154 -1.98 22.79 13.97
N ALA A 155 -1.82 21.58 14.49
CA ALA A 155 -1.14 21.32 15.76
C ALA A 155 0.40 21.45 15.69
N GLY A 156 0.96 21.70 14.50
CA GLY A 156 2.39 21.97 14.30
C GLY A 156 3.19 20.79 13.72
N PHE A 157 2.57 19.63 13.49
CA PHE A 157 3.28 18.51 12.86
C PHE A 157 3.62 18.83 11.40
N ARG A 158 4.83 18.46 10.97
CA ARG A 158 5.35 18.65 9.59
C ARG A 158 5.83 17.35 8.95
N ASN A 159 6.11 16.34 9.76
CA ASN A 159 6.42 14.96 9.36
C ASN A 159 5.19 14.09 9.03
N VAL A 160 4.07 14.71 8.66
CA VAL A 160 2.82 14.01 8.31
C VAL A 160 2.34 14.39 6.91
N GLY A 161 1.76 13.42 6.21
CA GLY A 161 1.04 13.64 4.96
C GLY A 161 0.03 12.54 4.70
N THR A 162 -0.59 12.55 3.53
CA THR A 162 -1.70 11.63 3.22
C THR A 162 -1.71 11.20 1.76
N VAL A 163 -2.70 10.39 1.40
CA VAL A 163 -2.87 9.77 0.08
C VAL A 163 -4.14 10.31 -0.58
N LEU A 164 -4.09 10.55 -1.89
CA LEU A 164 -5.24 10.91 -2.71
C LEU A 164 -5.46 9.86 -3.81
N GLN A 165 -6.72 9.57 -4.12
CA GLN A 165 -7.12 8.45 -4.98
C GLN A 165 -7.77 8.97 -6.27
N ALA A 166 -7.05 8.88 -7.39
CA ALA A 166 -7.47 9.46 -8.68
C ALA A 166 -8.82 8.95 -9.22
N TYR A 167 -9.28 7.76 -8.81
CA TYR A 167 -10.56 7.21 -9.22
C TYR A 167 -11.79 7.93 -8.63
N LEU A 168 -11.67 8.77 -7.59
CA LEU A 168 -12.80 9.45 -6.99
C LEU A 168 -13.05 10.79 -7.67
N ARG A 169 -14.33 11.08 -7.93
CA ARG A 169 -14.75 12.35 -8.55
C ARG A 169 -14.47 13.57 -7.67
N ARG A 170 -14.38 13.38 -6.35
CA ARG A 170 -14.08 14.43 -5.35
C ARG A 170 -12.61 14.87 -5.30
N THR A 171 -11.69 14.03 -5.77
CA THR A 171 -10.24 14.22 -5.54
C THR A 171 -9.64 15.52 -6.07
N PRO A 172 -10.12 16.13 -7.19
CA PRO A 172 -9.65 17.46 -7.58
C PRO A 172 -9.81 18.52 -6.46
N ASN A 173 -10.94 18.51 -5.76
CA ASN A 173 -11.19 19.44 -4.65
C ASN A 173 -10.33 19.10 -3.42
N ASP A 174 -10.18 17.81 -3.11
CA ASP A 174 -9.35 17.36 -2.00
C ASP A 174 -7.86 17.67 -2.25
N LEU A 175 -7.40 17.59 -3.49
CA LEU A 175 -6.04 18.00 -3.88
C LEU A 175 -5.82 19.48 -3.60
N GLU A 176 -6.72 20.35 -4.05
CA GLU A 176 -6.64 21.79 -3.75
C GLU A 176 -6.65 22.06 -2.24
N ARG A 177 -7.46 21.32 -1.48
CA ARG A 177 -7.51 21.40 -0.02
C ARG A 177 -6.15 21.08 0.60
N MET A 178 -5.53 19.97 0.21
CA MET A 178 -4.27 19.51 0.79
C MET A 178 -3.05 20.31 0.31
N LEU A 179 -3.07 20.85 -0.91
CA LEU A 179 -2.00 21.72 -1.41
C LEU A 179 -1.84 22.99 -0.55
N ARG A 180 -2.94 23.54 -0.01
CA ARG A 180 -2.90 24.71 0.89
C ARG A 180 -2.20 24.42 2.22
N LEU A 181 -2.14 23.15 2.64
CA LEU A 181 -1.47 22.74 3.88
C LEU A 181 0.04 22.50 3.67
N GLY A 182 0.51 22.38 2.43
CA GLY A 182 1.92 22.09 2.14
C GLY A 182 2.38 20.71 2.61
N VAL A 183 1.46 19.75 2.77
CA VAL A 183 1.80 18.37 3.17
C VAL A 183 2.36 17.58 1.99
N ARG A 184 3.14 16.54 2.30
CA ARG A 184 3.53 15.55 1.31
C ARG A 184 2.32 14.71 0.90
N LEU A 185 2.12 14.55 -0.41
CA LEU A 185 0.98 13.82 -0.95
C LEU A 185 1.43 12.64 -1.83
N ARG A 186 0.83 11.49 -1.55
CA ARG A 186 0.93 10.29 -2.39
C ARG A 186 -0.30 10.22 -3.29
N LEU A 187 -0.11 10.16 -4.60
CA LEU A 187 -1.18 9.96 -5.56
C LEU A 187 -1.24 8.49 -6.00
N VAL A 188 -2.39 7.86 -5.78
CA VAL A 188 -2.68 6.47 -6.21
C VAL A 188 -3.90 6.45 -7.15
N LYS A 189 -4.13 5.34 -7.86
CA LYS A 189 -5.37 5.16 -8.61
C LYS A 189 -6.58 4.99 -7.69
N GLY A 190 -6.43 4.18 -6.64
CA GLY A 190 -7.52 3.72 -5.77
C GLY A 190 -7.56 2.19 -5.73
N ALA A 191 -7.81 1.61 -4.56
CA ALA A 191 -7.74 0.16 -4.34
C ALA A 191 -9.08 -0.47 -3.95
N TYR A 192 -10.06 0.33 -3.54
CA TYR A 192 -11.34 -0.14 -3.03
C TYR A 192 -12.37 -0.32 -4.16
N LEU A 193 -13.46 -1.02 -3.85
CA LEU A 193 -14.60 -1.14 -4.75
C LEU A 193 -15.61 -0.08 -4.36
N GLU A 194 -15.77 0.94 -5.20
CA GLU A 194 -16.63 2.10 -4.96
C GLU A 194 -17.75 2.16 -6.00
N PRO A 195 -18.93 2.72 -5.66
CA PRO A 195 -20.02 2.88 -6.61
C PRO A 195 -19.66 3.92 -7.69
N SER A 196 -20.19 3.72 -8.90
CA SER A 196 -19.93 4.61 -10.07
C SER A 196 -20.43 6.05 -9.88
N ALA A 197 -21.34 6.26 -8.92
CA ALA A 197 -21.81 7.58 -8.51
C ALA A 197 -20.68 8.45 -7.94
N ILE A 198 -19.70 7.85 -7.26
CA ILE A 198 -18.61 8.59 -6.60
C ILE A 198 -17.23 8.32 -7.23
N ALA A 199 -17.09 7.21 -7.97
CA ALA A 199 -15.85 6.80 -8.60
C ALA A 199 -16.01 6.59 -10.11
N TYR A 200 -14.93 6.80 -10.87
CA TYR A 200 -14.88 6.47 -12.29
C TYR A 200 -14.91 4.95 -12.47
N PRO A 201 -15.92 4.39 -13.17
CA PRO A 201 -16.00 2.94 -13.39
C PRO A 201 -14.96 2.46 -14.42
N ASP A 202 -14.62 3.33 -15.38
CA ASP A 202 -13.75 3.00 -16.50
C ASP A 202 -12.29 3.31 -16.21
N LYS A 203 -11.41 2.34 -16.49
CA LYS A 203 -9.96 2.49 -16.28
C LYS A 203 -9.38 3.70 -17.02
N ALA A 204 -9.87 3.98 -18.23
CA ALA A 204 -9.37 5.10 -19.03
C ALA A 204 -9.64 6.45 -18.36
N ASP A 205 -10.78 6.59 -17.68
CA ASP A 205 -11.13 7.79 -16.93
C ASP A 205 -10.28 7.92 -15.67
N VAL A 206 -10.02 6.82 -14.95
CA VAL A 206 -9.10 6.82 -13.81
C VAL A 206 -7.69 7.20 -14.23
N ASP A 207 -7.19 6.68 -15.35
CA ASP A 207 -5.86 6.99 -15.87
C ASP A 207 -5.74 8.47 -16.28
N ARG A 208 -6.78 9.01 -16.93
CA ARG A 208 -6.85 10.43 -17.31
C ARG A 208 -6.85 11.33 -16.07
N ALA A 209 -7.73 11.06 -15.11
CA ALA A 209 -7.79 11.79 -13.85
C ALA A 209 -6.47 11.73 -13.09
N TYR A 210 -5.80 10.57 -13.07
CA TYR A 210 -4.48 10.43 -12.44
C TYR A 210 -3.46 11.37 -13.09
N VAL A 211 -3.37 11.41 -14.42
CA VAL A 211 -2.41 12.28 -15.12
C VAL A 211 -2.73 13.75 -14.86
N GLU A 212 -4.00 14.15 -14.86
CA GLU A 212 -4.41 15.53 -14.57
C GLU A 212 -4.00 15.96 -13.15
N LEU A 213 -4.32 15.14 -12.15
CA LEU A 213 -3.96 15.38 -10.75
C LEU A 213 -2.44 15.36 -10.55
N MET A 214 -1.73 14.45 -11.24
CA MET A 214 -0.26 14.34 -11.19
C MET A 214 0.41 15.63 -11.68
N ARG A 215 -0.08 16.23 -12.77
CA ARG A 215 0.47 17.49 -13.29
C ARG A 215 0.37 18.62 -12.28
N ILE A 216 -0.81 18.79 -11.67
CA ILE A 216 -1.06 19.80 -10.64
C ILE A 216 -0.14 19.55 -9.44
N LEU A 217 -0.05 18.28 -9.01
CA LEU A 217 0.74 17.90 -7.85
C LEU A 217 2.25 18.10 -8.10
N LEU A 218 2.77 17.81 -9.29
CA LEU A 218 4.17 18.06 -9.63
C LEU A 218 4.53 19.54 -9.61
N GLU A 219 3.63 20.42 -10.08
CA GLU A 219 3.93 21.86 -10.17
C GLU A 219 3.76 22.60 -8.83
N ARG A 220 2.85 22.13 -7.96
CA ARG A 220 2.43 22.88 -6.76
C ARG A 220 2.62 22.12 -5.45
N GLY A 221 2.85 20.82 -5.51
CA GLY A 221 2.94 19.95 -4.34
C GLY A 221 4.27 20.04 -3.62
N HIS A 222 4.23 19.79 -2.31
CA HIS A 222 5.43 19.60 -1.51
C HIS A 222 5.87 18.13 -1.58
N TYR A 223 7.00 17.88 -2.24
CA TYR A 223 7.59 16.56 -2.47
C TYR A 223 6.56 15.47 -2.87
N PRO A 224 6.02 15.53 -4.11
CA PRO A 224 5.04 14.58 -4.63
C PRO A 224 5.51 13.13 -4.63
N ALA A 225 4.63 12.21 -4.26
CA ALA A 225 4.83 10.77 -4.39
C ALA A 225 3.89 10.19 -5.46
N ILE A 226 4.45 9.81 -6.61
CA ILE A 226 3.71 9.23 -7.73
C ILE A 226 3.68 7.70 -7.57
N ALA A 227 2.64 7.20 -6.91
CA ALA A 227 2.52 5.78 -6.55
C ALA A 227 1.76 4.99 -7.62
N THR A 228 2.51 4.35 -8.52
CA THR A 228 1.95 3.57 -9.64
C THR A 228 2.97 2.60 -10.24
N HIS A 229 2.48 1.50 -10.81
CA HIS A 229 3.27 0.56 -11.65
C HIS A 229 2.88 0.65 -13.13
N ASP A 230 2.13 1.69 -13.51
CA ASP A 230 1.68 1.91 -14.89
C ASP A 230 2.73 2.70 -15.65
N GLU A 231 3.46 2.04 -16.56
CA GLU A 231 4.54 2.66 -17.34
C GLU A 231 4.08 3.84 -18.18
N ARG A 232 2.81 3.86 -18.62
CA ARG A 232 2.28 4.99 -19.40
C ARG A 232 2.14 6.24 -18.53
N ILE A 233 1.72 6.08 -17.28
CA ILE A 233 1.64 7.17 -16.32
C ILE A 233 3.03 7.63 -15.91
N ILE A 234 3.95 6.70 -15.66
CA ILE A 234 5.35 7.01 -15.33
C ILE A 234 5.99 7.83 -16.46
N GLU A 235 5.79 7.41 -17.71
CA GLU A 235 6.29 8.16 -18.87
C GLU A 235 5.66 9.55 -18.99
N ALA A 236 4.35 9.67 -18.74
CA ALA A 236 3.68 10.97 -18.70
C ALA A 236 4.24 11.87 -17.58
N THR A 237 4.53 11.32 -16.40
CA THR A 237 5.20 12.04 -15.29
C THR A 237 6.59 12.51 -15.70
N ARG A 238 7.43 11.62 -16.26
CA ARG A 238 8.79 11.95 -16.71
C ARG A 238 8.78 13.07 -17.74
N ARG A 239 7.91 12.97 -18.73
CA ARG A 239 7.75 13.98 -19.78
C ARG A 239 7.31 15.33 -19.22
N TRP A 240 6.27 15.35 -18.39
CA TRP A 240 5.79 16.59 -17.79
C TRP A 240 6.85 17.25 -16.91
N ALA A 241 7.53 16.47 -16.07
CA ALA A 241 8.60 16.98 -15.23
C ALA A 241 9.74 17.60 -16.07
N PHE A 242 10.15 16.93 -17.15
CA PHE A 242 11.16 17.45 -18.07
C PHE A 242 10.71 18.75 -18.74
N GLU A 243 9.50 18.79 -19.31
CA GLU A 243 8.93 19.97 -19.98
C GLU A 243 8.80 21.18 -19.04
N ARG A 244 8.56 20.94 -17.75
CA ARG A 244 8.43 21.98 -16.73
C ARG A 244 9.73 22.31 -15.97
N GLY A 245 10.84 21.64 -16.29
CA GLY A 245 12.11 21.83 -15.58
C GLY A 245 12.08 21.37 -14.12
N ILE A 246 11.19 20.43 -13.77
CA ILE A 246 11.04 19.89 -12.42
C ILE A 246 12.15 18.85 -12.19
N ALA A 247 12.97 19.06 -11.16
CA ALA A 247 14.10 18.20 -10.85
C ALA A 247 13.64 16.77 -10.47
N LYS A 248 14.36 15.75 -10.97
CA LYS A 248 14.09 14.33 -10.65
C LYS A 248 14.12 14.00 -9.16
N THR A 249 14.80 14.83 -8.37
CA THR A 249 14.95 14.70 -6.92
C THR A 249 13.87 15.43 -6.12
N SER A 250 12.99 16.20 -6.78
CA SER A 250 11.91 16.96 -6.12
C SER A 250 10.60 16.18 -5.94
N PHE A 251 10.53 14.98 -6.50
CA PHE A 251 9.43 14.03 -6.35
C PHE A 251 9.99 12.61 -6.31
N GLU A 252 9.14 11.63 -5.98
CA GLU A 252 9.52 10.22 -6.01
C GLU A 252 8.47 9.36 -6.71
N PHE A 253 8.92 8.27 -7.34
CA PHE A 253 8.04 7.18 -7.74
C PHE A 253 7.90 6.20 -6.58
N GLN A 254 6.67 5.75 -6.32
CA GLN A 254 6.44 4.70 -5.31
C GLN A 254 5.86 3.43 -5.91
N MET A 255 6.39 2.29 -5.48
CA MET A 255 5.97 0.98 -5.96
C MET A 255 5.88 -0.02 -4.82
N LEU A 256 4.93 -0.95 -4.93
CA LEU A 256 4.81 -2.05 -3.99
C LEU A 256 5.98 -3.03 -4.05
N TYR A 257 6.36 -3.56 -2.89
CA TYR A 257 7.34 -4.61 -2.74
C TYR A 257 7.00 -5.84 -3.58
N GLY A 258 8.01 -6.40 -4.24
CA GLY A 258 7.82 -7.58 -5.10
C GLY A 258 7.31 -7.30 -6.51
N ILE A 259 6.81 -6.11 -6.81
CA ILE A 259 6.16 -5.78 -8.08
C ILE A 259 7.05 -4.88 -8.93
N ARG A 260 7.36 -5.33 -10.16
CA ARG A 260 8.16 -4.57 -11.14
C ARG A 260 9.51 -4.09 -10.60
N ARG A 261 10.26 -5.01 -9.97
CA ARG A 261 11.62 -4.74 -9.43
C ARG A 261 12.57 -4.23 -10.52
N ASP A 262 12.39 -4.70 -11.76
CA ASP A 262 13.08 -4.21 -12.95
C ASP A 262 12.87 -2.71 -13.18
N LEU A 263 11.65 -2.24 -13.01
CA LEU A 263 11.28 -0.84 -13.21
C LEU A 263 11.75 0.03 -12.04
N GLN A 264 11.67 -0.50 -10.81
CA GLN A 264 12.21 0.17 -9.61
C GLN A 264 13.70 0.49 -9.80
N GLN A 265 14.49 -0.50 -10.22
CA GLN A 265 15.93 -0.31 -10.45
C GLN A 265 16.21 0.63 -11.61
N ARG A 266 15.52 0.45 -12.74
CA ARG A 266 15.70 1.33 -13.91
C ARG A 266 15.45 2.80 -13.58
N LEU A 267 14.35 3.11 -12.88
CA LEU A 267 14.07 4.49 -12.47
C LEU A 267 15.13 5.05 -11.53
N ARG A 268 15.68 4.21 -10.64
CA ARG A 268 16.75 4.62 -9.74
C ARG A 268 18.05 4.92 -10.49
N GLU A 269 18.45 4.05 -11.41
CA GLU A 269 19.60 4.23 -12.30
C GLU A 269 19.48 5.49 -13.18
N GLU A 270 18.25 5.84 -13.58
CA GLU A 270 17.95 7.09 -14.29
C GLU A 270 17.99 8.35 -13.40
N GLY A 271 18.26 8.20 -12.10
CA GLY A 271 18.43 9.31 -11.15
C GLY A 271 17.14 9.80 -10.49
N TYR A 272 16.03 9.06 -10.58
CA TYR A 272 14.83 9.38 -9.82
C TYR A 272 14.93 8.88 -8.37
N ASN A 273 14.21 9.54 -7.48
CA ASN A 273 13.91 8.98 -6.16
C ASN A 273 12.86 7.87 -6.34
N VAL A 274 13.12 6.71 -5.73
CA VAL A 274 12.22 5.56 -5.79
C VAL A 274 12.02 5.02 -4.39
N ARG A 275 10.75 4.88 -3.98
CA ARG A 275 10.37 4.34 -2.67
C ARG A 275 9.55 3.06 -2.82
N VAL A 276 9.96 2.02 -2.11
CA VAL A 276 9.26 0.74 -2.11
C VAL A 276 8.35 0.63 -0.88
N TYR A 277 7.07 0.36 -1.11
CA TYR A 277 6.10 0.12 -0.03
C TYR A 277 6.19 -1.36 0.39
N VAL A 278 6.68 -1.58 1.61
CA VAL A 278 7.04 -2.89 2.16
C VAL A 278 6.07 -3.25 3.28
N PRO A 279 5.06 -4.08 2.98
CA PRO A 279 4.16 -4.60 4.00
C PRO A 279 4.83 -5.74 4.78
N PHE A 280 4.52 -5.84 6.07
CA PHE A 280 4.97 -6.93 6.95
C PHE A 280 3.99 -7.17 8.10
N GLY A 281 4.07 -8.32 8.75
CA GLY A 281 3.19 -8.71 9.86
C GLY A 281 2.38 -9.96 9.57
N GLU A 282 1.79 -10.51 10.62
CA GLU A 282 1.05 -11.78 10.58
C GLU A 282 -0.24 -11.71 9.72
N GLN A 283 -0.84 -10.52 9.58
CA GLN A 283 -2.08 -10.31 8.85
C GLN A 283 -1.87 -10.14 7.33
N TRP A 284 -0.97 -10.92 6.74
CA TRP A 284 -0.59 -10.78 5.33
C TRP A 284 -1.61 -11.34 4.33
N TYR A 285 -2.50 -12.24 4.77
CA TYR A 285 -3.40 -12.94 3.86
C TYR A 285 -4.44 -12.02 3.19
N PRO A 286 -5.20 -11.17 3.91
CA PRO A 286 -6.13 -10.23 3.27
C PRO A 286 -5.42 -9.28 2.31
N TYR A 287 -4.23 -8.79 2.68
CA TYR A 287 -3.39 -7.97 1.83
C TYR A 287 -3.04 -8.69 0.51
N LEU A 288 -2.52 -9.93 0.60
CA LEU A 288 -2.15 -10.72 -0.57
C LEU A 288 -3.34 -10.95 -1.50
N MET A 289 -4.51 -11.31 -0.96
CA MET A 289 -5.71 -11.53 -1.77
C MET A 289 -6.15 -10.27 -2.51
N ARG A 290 -6.07 -9.10 -1.87
CA ARG A 290 -6.30 -7.79 -2.54
C ARG A 290 -5.30 -7.58 -3.69
N ARG A 291 -4.00 -7.86 -3.49
CA ARG A 291 -2.97 -7.74 -4.55
C ARG A 291 -3.21 -8.68 -5.74
N LEU A 292 -3.70 -9.90 -5.49
CA LEU A 292 -4.05 -10.85 -6.56
C LEU A 292 -5.30 -10.42 -7.34
N ALA A 293 -6.28 -9.80 -6.66
CA ALA A 293 -7.52 -9.35 -7.26
C ALA A 293 -7.32 -8.15 -8.22
N GLU A 294 -6.31 -7.31 -7.98
CA GLU A 294 -6.05 -6.09 -8.76
C GLU A 294 -5.48 -6.34 -10.17
N ARG A 295 -4.71 -7.42 -10.38
CA ARG A 295 -4.22 -7.81 -11.70
C ARG A 295 -4.26 -9.33 -11.86
N PRO A 296 -5.17 -9.89 -12.67
CA PRO A 296 -5.19 -11.33 -12.96
C PRO A 296 -3.89 -11.85 -13.58
N ALA A 297 -3.10 -11.00 -14.24
CA ALA A 297 -1.75 -11.36 -14.69
C ALA A 297 -0.83 -11.74 -13.51
N ASN A 298 -0.99 -11.12 -12.33
CA ASN A 298 -0.27 -11.51 -11.12
C ASN A 298 -0.63 -12.95 -10.69
N LEU A 299 -1.86 -13.42 -10.96
CA LEU A 299 -2.24 -14.82 -10.76
C LEU A 299 -1.52 -15.75 -11.73
N VAL A 300 -1.36 -15.36 -13.01
CA VAL A 300 -0.59 -16.15 -13.99
C VAL A 300 0.89 -16.23 -13.62
N PHE A 301 1.48 -15.16 -13.07
CA PHE A 301 2.86 -15.19 -12.54
C PHE A 301 2.99 -16.04 -11.27
N VAL A 302 1.97 -16.04 -10.43
CA VAL A 302 1.89 -16.90 -9.24
C VAL A 302 1.75 -18.38 -9.64
N VAL A 303 0.85 -18.70 -10.57
CA VAL A 303 0.60 -20.06 -11.05
C VAL A 303 1.77 -20.59 -11.91
N GLY A 304 2.33 -19.75 -12.78
CA GLY A 304 3.40 -20.13 -13.71
C GLY A 304 4.72 -20.50 -13.03
N ASN A 305 5.02 -19.95 -11.85
CA ASN A 305 6.22 -20.29 -11.10
C ASN A 305 6.05 -21.53 -10.22
N VAL A 306 4.85 -21.81 -9.74
CA VAL A 306 4.54 -23.05 -9.02
C VAL A 306 4.67 -24.28 -9.93
N VAL A 307 4.42 -24.13 -11.24
CA VAL A 307 4.66 -25.18 -12.24
C VAL A 307 6.14 -25.31 -12.63
N ARG A 308 6.92 -24.22 -12.55
CA ARG A 308 8.35 -24.20 -12.91
C ARG A 308 9.28 -24.74 -11.83
N GLU A 309 8.85 -24.78 -10.56
CA GLU A 309 9.60 -25.38 -9.46
C GLU A 309 9.33 -26.89 -9.27
N ARG A 310 8.91 -27.61 -10.32
CA ARG A 310 8.91 -29.08 -10.28
C ARG A 310 10.35 -29.60 -10.45
N PRO A 311 10.91 -30.35 -9.48
CA PRO A 311 12.08 -31.17 -9.74
C PRO A 311 11.74 -32.17 -10.85
N LEU A 312 12.69 -32.44 -11.76
CA LEU A 312 12.50 -33.32 -12.92
C LEU A 312 12.15 -34.79 -12.56
N ASP A 313 12.08 -35.16 -11.28
CA ASP A 313 11.96 -36.55 -10.81
C ASP A 313 10.68 -36.92 -10.02
N TRP A 314 9.62 -36.11 -10.07
CA TRP A 314 8.38 -36.47 -9.36
C TRP A 314 7.43 -37.36 -10.19
N ARG A 315 7.41 -38.67 -9.90
CA ARG A 315 6.35 -39.61 -10.33
C ARG A 315 5.33 -39.81 -9.19
N GLY A 316 4.29 -38.98 -9.14
CA GLY A 316 3.17 -39.09 -8.20
C GLY A 316 1.91 -38.37 -8.71
N PRO A 317 0.69 -38.78 -8.28
CA PRO A 317 -0.55 -38.53 -9.02
C PRO A 317 -0.91 -37.04 -9.12
N ALA A 318 -1.46 -36.67 -10.28
CA ALA A 318 -1.66 -35.33 -10.82
C ALA A 318 -2.73 -34.45 -10.08
N ALA A 319 -2.60 -34.25 -8.77
CA ALA A 319 -3.61 -33.57 -7.95
C ALA A 319 -3.35 -32.07 -7.70
N PHE A 320 -2.28 -31.48 -8.25
CA PHE A 320 -1.86 -30.11 -7.92
C PHE A 320 -2.65 -29.02 -8.68
N GLY A 321 -2.99 -29.24 -9.95
CA GLY A 321 -3.83 -28.32 -10.74
C GLY A 321 -5.32 -28.49 -10.47
N ALA A 322 -5.72 -29.67 -9.97
CA ALA A 322 -7.10 -29.98 -9.65
C ALA A 322 -7.56 -29.18 -8.44
N GLY A 323 -6.94 -29.27 -7.25
CA GLY A 323 -7.50 -28.73 -6.00
C GLY A 323 -7.95 -27.26 -6.00
N VAL A 324 -7.18 -26.37 -6.64
CA VAL A 324 -7.56 -24.94 -6.78
C VAL A 324 -8.68 -24.76 -7.82
N MET A 325 -8.65 -25.55 -8.90
CA MET A 325 -9.72 -25.62 -9.89
C MET A 325 -10.97 -26.33 -9.36
N THR A 326 -10.86 -27.32 -8.47
CA THR A 326 -11.99 -28.01 -7.82
C THR A 326 -12.62 -27.12 -6.77
N GLY A 327 -11.86 -26.29 -6.05
CA GLY A 327 -12.43 -25.27 -5.17
C GLY A 327 -13.21 -24.20 -5.93
N ILE A 328 -12.68 -23.75 -7.08
CA ILE A 328 -13.35 -22.79 -7.97
C ILE A 328 -14.54 -23.42 -8.70
N ALA A 329 -14.44 -24.68 -9.14
CA ALA A 329 -15.52 -25.42 -9.79
C ALA A 329 -16.61 -25.85 -8.80
N ALA A 330 -16.28 -26.20 -7.55
CA ALA A 330 -17.25 -26.49 -6.50
C ALA A 330 -18.00 -25.23 -6.08
N ALA A 331 -17.33 -24.08 -6.00
CA ALA A 331 -17.98 -22.78 -5.77
C ALA A 331 -18.84 -22.32 -6.96
N TRP A 332 -18.52 -22.76 -8.19
CA TRP A 332 -19.32 -22.51 -9.39
C TRP A 332 -20.55 -23.43 -9.45
N TRP A 333 -20.40 -24.72 -9.14
CA TRP A 333 -21.47 -25.72 -9.14
C TRP A 333 -22.50 -25.50 -8.02
N TRP A 334 -22.05 -25.10 -6.82
CA TRP A 334 -22.94 -24.75 -5.69
C TRP A 334 -23.83 -23.52 -5.97
N ARG A 335 -23.41 -22.61 -6.87
CA ARG A 335 -24.18 -21.41 -7.23
C ARG A 335 -25.22 -21.64 -8.34
N THR A 336 -25.07 -22.69 -9.14
CA THR A 336 -26.00 -23.00 -10.24
C THR A 336 -27.21 -23.83 -9.81
N ASP A 337 -27.15 -24.49 -8.65
CA ASP A 337 -28.19 -25.43 -8.19
C ASP A 337 -29.19 -24.83 -7.17
N HIS A 338 -29.03 -23.56 -6.80
CA HIS A 338 -29.95 -22.83 -5.89
C HIS A 338 -30.63 -21.62 -6.56
N ARG A 339 -30.79 -21.69 -7.88
CA ARG A 339 -31.75 -20.87 -8.64
C ARG A 339 -32.67 -21.77 -9.46
N ARG A 340 -33.53 -22.50 -8.75
CA ARG A 340 -34.85 -22.91 -9.24
C ARG A 340 -35.86 -22.64 -8.14
#